data_AF-A0A5D4UAK2-F1
#
_entry.id   AF-A0A5D4UAK2-F1
#
_cell.length_a   1.000
_cell.length_b   1.000
_cell.length_c   1.000
_cell.angle_alpha   90.00
_cell.angle_beta   90.00
_cell.angle_gamma   90.00
#
_symmetry.space_group_name_H-M   'P 1'
#
loop_
_entity.id
_entity.type
_entity.pdbx_description
1 polymer ?
#
loop_
_entity_poly.entity_id
_entity_poly.type
_entity_poly.pdbx_seq_one_letter_code
_entity_poly.pdbx_strand_id
1 'polypeptide(L)' 'MIRFIIPLVTILLLVPPIMADAAMPGYSVAAQHEEENIVLYGKKMNDLYYDFKVDFKGAVFSRPFWINVTNPAYAPKIYY' A
#
# COMPACT_ATOMS: atom_id res chain seq x y z
N MET A 1 26.98 -16.83 28.54
CA MET A 1 26.67 -16.47 27.15
C MET A 1 25.19 -16.12 26.93
N ILE A 2 24.22 -16.88 27.45
CA ILE A 2 22.76 -16.62 27.29
C ILE A 2 22.27 -15.25 27.79
N ARG A 3 22.93 -14.65 28.79
CA ARG A 3 22.50 -13.40 29.44
C ARG A 3 22.52 -12.16 28.51
N PHE A 4 23.26 -12.22 27.40
CA PHE A 4 23.30 -11.15 26.39
C PHE A 4 22.46 -11.43 25.15
N ILE A 5 21.98 -12.67 24.98
CA ILE A 5 21.18 -13.08 23.82
C ILE A 5 19.74 -12.58 23.97
N ILE A 6 19.20 -12.66 25.18
CA ILE A 6 17.83 -12.22 25.49
C ILE A 6 17.58 -10.75 25.13
N PRO A 7 18.38 -9.75 25.60
CA PRO A 7 18.13 -8.36 25.23
C PRO A 7 18.32 -8.09 23.73
N LEU A 8 19.22 -8.82 23.07
CA LEU A 8 19.47 -8.69 21.63
C LEU A 8 18.26 -9.14 20.80
N VAL A 9 17.63 -10.26 21.17
CA VAL A 9 16.42 -10.77 20.51
C VAL A 9 15.23 -9.84 20.76
N THR A 10 15.10 -9.27 21.96
CA THR A 10 14.04 -8.30 22.26
C THR A 10 14.16 -7.05 21.41
N ILE A 11 15.37 -6.53 21.20
CA ILE A 11 15.62 -5.35 20.34
C ILE A 11 15.27 -5.65 18.88
N LEU A 12 15.64 -6.84 18.38
CA LEU A 12 15.32 -7.29 17.01
C LEU A 12 13.81 -7.41 16.75
N LEU A 13 13.03 -7.82 17.76
CA LEU A 13 11.57 -7.93 17.66
C LEU A 13 10.83 -6.60 17.81
N LEU A 14 11.50 -5.56 18.33
CA LEU A 14 10.96 -4.20 18.49
C LEU A 14 11.15 -3.32 17.25
N VAL A 15 11.91 -3.78 16.26
CA VAL A 15 12.00 -3.08 14.98
C VAL A 15 10.66 -3.28 14.26
N PRO A 16 9.82 -2.24 14.10
CA PRO A 16 8.64 -2.37 13.27
C PRO A 16 9.10 -2.76 11.86
N PRO A 17 8.32 -3.58 11.13
CA PRO A 17 8.66 -3.87 9.75
C PRO A 17 8.81 -2.52 9.06
N ILE A 18 10.05 -2.22 8.64
CA ILE A 18 10.31 -1.08 7.77
C ILE A 18 9.49 -1.46 6.54
N MET A 19 8.37 -0.79 6.34
CA MET A 19 7.59 -0.92 5.13
C MET A 19 8.51 -0.42 4.04
N ALA A 20 9.32 -1.33 3.49
CA ALA A 20 9.96 -1.12 2.22
C ALA A 20 8.78 -0.85 1.30
N ASP A 21 8.56 0.43 0.97
CA ASP A 21 7.61 0.85 -0.04
C ASP A 21 7.85 -0.08 -1.22
N ALA A 22 6.94 -1.04 -1.39
CA ALA A 22 7.20 -2.19 -2.23
C ALA A 22 7.07 -1.64 -3.64
N ALA A 23 8.20 -1.17 -4.18
CA ALA A 23 8.28 -0.57 -5.49
C ALA A 23 7.65 -1.55 -6.47
N MET A 24 6.40 -1.28 -6.85
CA MET A 24 5.58 -2.25 -7.57
C MET A 24 5.96 -2.12 -9.04
N PRO A 25 6.69 -3.08 -9.64
CA PRO A 25 7.37 -2.84 -10.91
C PRO A 25 6.37 -2.46 -12.02
N GLY A 26 6.66 -1.36 -12.71
CA GLY A 26 5.81 -0.83 -13.77
C GLY A 26 4.61 0.02 -13.29
N TYR A 27 4.46 0.24 -11.98
CA TYR A 27 3.47 1.14 -11.40
C TYR A 27 4.17 2.30 -10.68
N SER A 28 3.49 3.43 -10.60
CA SER A 28 3.92 4.63 -9.86
C SER A 28 2.88 4.99 -8.81
N VAL A 29 3.30 5.67 -7.74
CA VAL A 29 2.40 6.15 -6.69
C VAL A 29 1.51 7.25 -7.26
N ALA A 30 0.20 7.02 -7.26
CA ALA A 30 -0.82 7.97 -7.66
C ALA A 30 -1.34 8.77 -6.47
N ALA A 31 -1.45 8.13 -5.29
CA ALA A 31 -1.80 8.77 -4.02
C ALA A 31 -1.35 7.90 -2.84
N GLN A 32 -1.15 8.52 -1.67
CA GLN A 32 -0.82 7.80 -0.43
C GLN A 32 -1.55 8.41 0.78
N HIS A 33 -1.88 7.57 1.76
CA HIS A 33 -2.40 7.97 3.07
C HIS A 33 -1.52 7.36 4.16
N GLU A 34 -0.64 8.16 4.75
CA GLU A 34 0.45 7.69 5.63
C GLU A 34 -0.08 7.09 6.95
N GLU A 35 -1.08 7.71 7.57
CA GLU A 35 -1.61 7.26 8.87
C GLU A 35 -2.26 5.87 8.80
N GLU A 36 -2.94 5.58 7.69
CA GLU A 36 -3.62 4.30 7.48
C GLU A 36 -2.79 3.32 6.64
N ASN A 37 -1.58 3.72 6.22
CA ASN A 37 -0.68 2.94 5.36
C ASN A 37 -1.37 2.44 4.09
N ILE A 38 -2.02 3.36 3.37
CA ILE A 38 -2.70 3.08 2.10
C ILE A 38 -1.90 3.69 0.97
N VAL A 39 -1.55 2.89 -0.04
CA VAL A 39 -0.88 3.39 -1.25
C VAL A 39 -1.71 3.01 -2.47
N LEU A 40 -2.13 4.02 -3.23
CA LEU A 40 -2.76 3.86 -4.52
C LEU A 40 -1.68 3.96 -5.60
N TYR A 41 -1.54 2.88 -6.34
CA TYR A 41 -0.65 2.78 -7.48
C TYR A 41 -1.42 2.86 -8.78
N GLY A 42 -0.79 3.41 -9.81
CA GLY A 42 -1.26 3.37 -11.19
C GLY A 42 -0.11 3.33 -12.16
N LYS A 43 -0.33 2.75 -13.35
CA LYS A 43 0.59 2.92 -14.46
C LYS A 43 0.46 4.34 -15.00
N LYS A 44 1.57 5.02 -15.23
CA LYS A 44 1.59 6.39 -15.76
C LYS A 44 1.84 6.38 -17.27
N MET A 45 1.00 7.05 -18.05
CA MET A 45 1.15 7.25 -19.50
C MET A 45 0.58 8.62 -19.85
N ASN A 46 1.40 9.47 -20.47
CA ASN A 46 1.02 10.84 -20.84
C ASN A 46 0.43 11.63 -19.66
N ASP A 47 1.08 11.55 -18.50
CA ASP A 47 0.65 12.17 -17.24
C ASP A 47 -0.69 11.72 -16.65
N LEU A 48 -1.33 10.73 -17.27
CA LEU A 48 -2.52 10.08 -16.76
C LEU A 48 -2.18 8.74 -16.11
N TYR A 49 -2.92 8.42 -15.05
CA TYR A 49 -2.84 7.14 -14.37
C TYR A 49 -3.93 6.19 -14.86
N TYR A 50 -3.55 4.94 -15.10
CA TYR A 50 -4.44 3.85 -15.52
C TYR A 50 -4.03 2.55 -14.82
N ASP A 51 -4.87 1.52 -14.91
CA ASP A 51 -4.62 0.19 -14.32
C ASP A 51 -4.23 0.31 -12.83
N PHE A 52 -5.23 0.56 -11.97
CA PHE A 52 -4.98 0.89 -10.58
C PHE A 52 -4.83 -0.35 -9.70
N LYS A 53 -4.03 -0.21 -8.65
CA LYS A 53 -3.86 -1.18 -7.56
C LYS A 53 -3.77 -0.45 -6.24
N VAL A 54 -4.32 -1.04 -5.19
CA VAL A 54 -4.22 -0.50 -3.82
C VAL A 54 -3.44 -1.46 -2.96
N ASP A 55 -2.41 -0.98 -2.30
CA ASP A 55 -1.83 -1.64 -1.14
C ASP A 55 -2.53 -1.09 0.11
N PHE A 56 -3.18 -1.99 0.84
CA PHE A 56 -3.84 -1.70 2.10
C PHE A 56 -3.43 -2.75 3.12
N LYS A 57 -2.74 -2.31 4.19
CA LYS A 57 -2.25 -3.19 5.27
C LYS A 57 -1.41 -4.37 4.76
N GLY A 58 -0.63 -4.16 3.69
CA GLY A 58 0.25 -5.18 3.08
C GLY A 58 -0.47 -6.15 2.14
N ALA A 59 -1.76 -5.95 1.88
CA ALA A 59 -2.52 -6.70 0.87
C ALA A 59 -2.72 -5.85 -0.39
N VAL A 60 -2.34 -6.40 -1.54
CA VAL A 60 -2.49 -5.71 -2.84
C VAL A 60 -3.79 -6.11 -3.52
N PHE A 61 -4.72 -5.17 -3.58
CA PHE A 61 -5.98 -5.28 -4.31
C PHE A 61 -5.78 -4.82 -5.75
N SER A 62 -5.94 -5.76 -6.69
CA SER A 62 -5.85 -5.48 -8.12
C SER A 62 -7.23 -5.20 -8.72
N ARG A 63 -7.31 -4.30 -9.70
CA ARG A 63 -8.56 -3.94 -10.40
C ARG A 63 -9.65 -3.48 -9.42
N PRO A 64 -9.41 -2.39 -8.67
CA PRO A 64 -10.44 -1.86 -7.81
C PRO A 64 -11.65 -1.42 -8.66
N PHE A 65 -12.80 -2.00 -8.40
CA PHE A 65 -14.04 -1.85 -9.20
C PHE A 65 -14.64 -0.44 -9.11
N TRP A 66 -14.09 0.41 -8.24
CA TRP A 66 -14.63 1.70 -7.88
C TRP A 66 -14.17 2.86 -8.80
N ILE A 67 -13.31 2.59 -9.79
CA ILE A 67 -12.93 3.57 -10.83
C ILE A 67 -13.92 3.62 -11.99
N ASN A 68 -14.87 2.69 -12.06
CA ASN A 68 -15.93 2.71 -13.05
C ASN A 68 -17.14 3.50 -12.51
N VAL A 69 -17.07 4.82 -12.65
CA VAL A 69 -18.22 5.72 -12.44
C VAL A 69 -19.15 5.70 -13.65
N THR A 70 -20.00 4.67 -13.77
CA THR A 70 -21.27 4.84 -14.50
C THR A 70 -22.24 5.75 -13.74
N ASN A 71 -21.93 6.15 -12.50
CA ASN A 71 -22.71 7.12 -11.74
C ASN A 71 -21.81 8.03 -10.86
N PRO A 72 -21.60 9.31 -11.22
CA PRO A 72 -20.79 10.26 -10.45
C PRO A 72 -21.44 10.70 -9.12
N ALA A 73 -22.68 10.29 -8.83
CA ALA A 73 -23.38 10.67 -7.61
C ALA A 73 -22.90 9.92 -6.34
N TYR A 74 -22.13 8.84 -6.50
CA TYR A 74 -21.68 8.02 -5.38
C TYR A 74 -20.16 8.00 -5.29
N ALA A 75 -19.64 8.41 -4.14
CA ALA A 75 -18.22 8.25 -3.85
C ALA A 75 -17.86 6.75 -3.89
N PRO A 76 -16.76 6.39 -4.58
CA PRO A 76 -16.28 5.02 -4.62
C PRO A 76 -16.08 4.46 -3.20
N LYS A 77 -16.69 3.32 -2.88
CA LYS A 77 -16.56 2.66 -1.57
C LYS A 77 -15.60 1.48 -1.66
N ILE A 78 -14.63 1.48 -0.75
CA ILE A 78 -13.78 0.32 -0.47
C ILE A 78 -14.55 -0.66 0.41
N TYR A 79 -15.02 -1.76 -0.17
CA TYR A 79 -15.53 -2.88 0.63
C TYR A 79 -14.32 -3.68 1.12
N TYR A 80 -14.13 -3.71 2.44
CA TYR A 80 -13.12 -4.50 3.14
C TYR A 80 -13.76 -5.65 3.91
#